data_AF-A0A3B0PJS2-F1
#
_entry.id   AF-A0A3B0PJS2-F1
#
_cell.length_a   1.000
_cell.length_b   1.000
_cell.length_c   1.000
_cell.angle_alpha   90.00
_cell.angle_beta   90.00
_cell.angle_gamma   90.00
#
_symmetry.space_group_name_H-M   'P 1'
#
loop_
_entity.id
_entity.type
_entity.pdbx_description
1 polymer ?
#
loop_
_entity_poly.entity_id
_entity_poly.type
_entity_poly.pdbx_seq_one_letter_code
_entity_poly.pdbx_strand_id
1 'polypeptide(L)'
;MGEIHIDNINLYQVSLSQDDLYKIYSNFSLLFDEIAKKYNIVYHQYENGQFFIITNKETLDSFEKIGFKPFQNFNNKNLNKRISLTLSGGFSYGVFKFETLDKLAREALLQSKARGGDQITVLTKDEKPRYYGSSSEIDIDMSRTNVSYIANILINKLKSKNINRVIVYGHRNADLDALGSTWGIYKLAKSFQKEAFIQNKTFDETAQKAFNLLSPIEKQVFINPTEATHLNDSQTLVVICDTSAENRIENKSAFKNIEKENIIVIDHHRLNSNPNFIYKENLYIDSLASSASEIVTEMIAITNNADKIDSETAQRLLDGIYLDTNNFKKQTSSKTFSAAALLEKW
;
A
#
# COMPACT_ATOMS: atom_id res chain seq x y z
N MET A 1 29.48 8.37 11.89
CA MET A 1 28.89 7.09 12.35
C MET A 1 27.61 6.89 11.57
N GLY A 2 27.20 5.66 11.31
CA GLY A 2 25.91 5.39 10.71
C GLY A 2 25.37 4.02 11.09
N GLU A 3 24.08 3.84 10.84
CA GLU A 3 23.34 2.62 11.09
C GLU A 3 22.41 2.38 9.90
N ILE A 4 22.41 1.16 9.35
CA ILE A 4 21.64 0.77 8.17
C ILE A 4 20.87 -0.51 8.46
N HIS A 5 19.57 -0.52 8.12
CA HIS A 5 18.66 -1.64 8.34
C HIS A 5 18.03 -2.08 7.02
N ILE A 6 17.82 -3.38 6.87
CA ILE A 6 16.87 -3.93 5.88
C ILE A 6 15.46 -3.73 6.43
N ASP A 7 14.65 -2.93 5.73
CA ASP A 7 13.36 -2.47 6.28
C ASP A 7 12.32 -3.60 6.35
N ASN A 8 12.28 -4.43 5.32
CA ASN A 8 11.18 -5.35 5.05
C ASN A 8 11.58 -6.83 5.13
N ILE A 9 12.74 -7.16 5.71
CA ILE A 9 13.20 -8.55 5.84
C ILE A 9 12.24 -9.43 6.64
N ASN A 10 11.57 -8.87 7.64
CA ASN A 10 10.61 -9.58 8.48
C ASN A 10 9.38 -10.07 7.68
N LEU A 11 9.02 -9.41 6.57
CA LEU A 11 7.94 -9.86 5.69
C LEU A 11 8.28 -11.20 5.01
N TYR A 12 9.57 -11.42 4.75
CA TYR A 12 10.06 -12.59 4.05
C TYR A 12 10.43 -13.73 4.99
N GLN A 13 10.71 -13.45 6.27
CA GLN A 13 11.03 -14.47 7.27
C GLN A 13 9.90 -15.52 7.46
N VAL A 14 8.66 -15.14 7.18
CA VAL A 14 7.48 -15.99 7.32
C VAL A 14 7.24 -16.86 6.08
N SER A 15 7.68 -16.40 4.90
CA SER A 15 7.37 -17.01 3.60
C SER A 15 8.55 -17.72 2.95
N LEU A 16 9.78 -17.37 3.31
CA LEU A 16 11.00 -17.94 2.76
C LEU A 16 11.57 -19.03 3.66
N SER A 17 12.25 -19.99 3.02
CA SER A 17 13.04 -20.98 3.73
C SER A 17 14.23 -20.32 4.46
N GLN A 18 14.76 -20.99 5.48
CA GLN A 18 15.97 -20.53 6.16
C GLN A 18 17.17 -20.39 5.20
N ASP A 19 17.26 -21.27 4.19
CA ASP A 19 18.31 -21.20 3.17
C ASP A 19 18.19 -19.96 2.28
N ASP A 20 16.96 -19.54 1.94
CA ASP A 20 16.74 -18.35 1.14
C ASP A 20 16.98 -17.06 1.93
N LEU A 21 16.61 -17.05 3.22
CA LEU A 21 16.97 -15.96 4.13
C LEU A 21 18.48 -15.85 4.30
N TYR A 22 19.18 -16.97 4.43
CA TYR A 22 20.65 -16.99 4.49
C TYR A 22 21.27 -16.39 3.23
N LYS A 23 20.78 -16.76 2.03
CA LYS A 23 21.24 -16.17 0.75
C LYS A 23 21.00 -14.66 0.69
N ILE A 24 19.88 -14.18 1.23
CA ILE A 24 19.60 -12.74 1.31
C ILE A 24 20.66 -12.05 2.18
N TYR A 25 20.87 -12.53 3.41
CA TYR A 25 21.85 -11.93 4.31
C TYR A 25 23.28 -12.01 3.77
N SER A 26 23.65 -13.10 3.09
CA SER A 26 24.97 -13.21 2.43
C SER A 26 25.13 -12.20 1.30
N ASN A 27 24.08 -11.95 0.50
CA ASN A 27 24.14 -10.95 -0.57
C ASN A 27 24.29 -9.53 -0.03
N PHE A 28 23.64 -9.20 1.09
CA PHE A 28 23.86 -7.91 1.75
C PHE A 28 25.29 -7.82 2.29
N SER A 29 25.80 -8.87 2.91
CA SER A 29 27.19 -8.89 3.39
C SER A 29 28.18 -8.64 2.24
N LEU A 30 27.97 -9.27 1.08
CA LEU A 30 28.77 -9.04 -0.12
C LEU A 30 28.66 -7.59 -0.64
N LEU A 31 27.47 -6.99 -0.62
CA LEU A 31 27.29 -5.58 -0.97
C LEU A 31 28.12 -4.69 -0.04
N PHE A 32 28.02 -4.87 1.27
CA PHE A 32 28.79 -4.07 2.23
C PHE A 32 30.30 -4.30 2.10
N ASP A 33 30.74 -5.53 1.79
CA ASP A 33 32.13 -5.84 1.46
C ASP A 33 32.62 -5.08 0.21
N GLU A 34 31.81 -5.00 -0.85
CA GLU A 34 32.13 -4.24 -2.06
C GLU A 34 32.24 -2.74 -1.76
N ILE A 35 31.34 -2.21 -0.94
CA ILE A 35 31.40 -0.80 -0.51
C ILE A 35 32.66 -0.57 0.34
N ALA A 36 32.99 -1.45 1.28
CA ALA A 36 34.18 -1.34 2.12
C ALA A 36 35.50 -1.45 1.33
N LYS A 37 35.53 -2.21 0.23
CA LYS A 37 36.70 -2.24 -0.67
C LYS A 37 36.90 -0.95 -1.46
N LYS A 38 35.81 -0.23 -1.76
CA LYS A 38 35.82 0.96 -2.61
C LYS A 38 35.88 2.27 -1.82
N TYR A 39 35.33 2.29 -0.61
CA TYR A 39 35.19 3.48 0.23
C TYR A 39 35.80 3.21 1.60
N ASN A 40 36.29 4.27 2.26
CA ASN A 40 36.88 4.14 3.59
C ASN A 40 35.80 3.99 4.67
N ILE A 41 35.21 2.80 4.73
CA ILE A 41 34.21 2.41 5.71
C ILE A 41 34.64 1.14 6.45
N VAL A 42 34.24 1.04 7.71
CA VAL A 42 34.20 -0.20 8.46
C VAL A 42 32.75 -0.45 8.83
N TYR A 43 32.27 -1.68 8.66
CA TYR A 43 30.92 -2.04 9.06
C TYR A 43 30.92 -3.31 9.91
N HIS A 44 29.93 -3.40 10.80
CA HIS A 44 29.66 -4.60 11.58
C HIS A 44 28.17 -4.90 11.55
N GLN A 45 27.84 -6.15 11.25
CA GLN A 45 26.49 -6.64 11.45
C GLN A 45 26.36 -7.12 12.90
N TYR A 46 25.41 -6.56 13.65
CA TYR A 46 25.16 -6.94 15.05
C TYR A 46 23.84 -7.69 15.22
N GLU A 47 22.94 -7.59 14.25
CA GLU A 47 21.72 -8.38 14.16
C GLU A 47 21.44 -8.69 12.68
N ASN A 48 20.63 -9.72 12.41
CA ASN A 48 20.23 -10.08 11.06
C ASN A 48 19.57 -8.89 10.32
N GLY A 49 20.26 -8.36 9.30
CA GLY A 49 19.81 -7.21 8.52
C GLY A 49 20.02 -5.84 9.19
N GLN A 50 20.81 -5.75 10.26
CA GLN A 50 21.14 -4.48 10.91
C GLN A 50 22.66 -4.29 10.99
N PHE A 51 23.12 -3.16 10.46
CA PHE A 51 24.52 -2.87 10.22
C PHE A 51 24.92 -1.55 10.86
N PHE A 52 25.99 -1.58 11.62
CA PHE A 52 26.65 -0.39 12.14
C PHE A 52 27.83 -0.01 11.23
N ILE A 53 28.00 1.28 10.96
CA ILE A 53 29.01 1.79 10.02
C ILE A 53 29.83 2.90 10.69
N ILE A 54 31.14 2.78 10.56
CA ILE A 54 32.11 3.82 10.90
C ILE A 54 32.78 4.27 9.61
N THR A 55 32.87 5.58 9.42
CA THR A 55 33.54 6.18 8.26
C THR A 55 34.06 7.58 8.63
N ASN A 56 34.91 8.15 7.77
CA ASN A 56 35.43 9.50 7.92
C ASN A 56 34.54 10.53 7.19
N LYS A 57 34.74 11.82 7.47
CA LYS A 57 33.93 12.89 6.87
C LYS A 57 34.09 12.97 5.35
N GLU A 58 35.31 12.76 4.84
CA GLU A 58 35.58 12.76 3.39
C GLU A 58 34.76 11.70 2.63
N THR A 59 34.66 10.49 3.17
CA THR A 59 33.86 9.41 2.58
C THR A 59 32.37 9.70 2.71
N LEU A 60 31.94 10.22 3.85
CA LEU A 60 30.54 10.65 4.04
C LEU A 60 30.15 11.74 3.04
N ASP A 61 31.01 12.75 2.81
CA ASP A 61 30.80 13.80 1.81
C ASP A 61 30.70 13.20 0.40
N SER A 62 31.51 12.19 0.11
CA SER A 62 31.47 11.46 -1.16
C SER A 62 30.15 10.69 -1.31
N PHE A 63 29.64 10.07 -0.24
CA PHE A 63 28.31 9.44 -0.24
C PHE A 63 27.18 10.46 -0.40
N GLU A 64 27.22 11.59 0.31
CA GLU A 64 26.24 12.67 0.19
C GLU A 64 26.21 13.21 -1.27
N LYS A 65 27.37 13.39 -1.91
CA LYS A 65 27.47 13.85 -3.32
C LYS A 65 26.86 12.88 -4.33
N ILE A 66 27.01 11.58 -4.12
CA ILE A 66 26.44 10.55 -5.01
C ILE A 66 25.06 10.07 -4.56
N GLY A 67 24.45 10.71 -3.56
CA GLY A 67 23.12 10.38 -3.06
C GLY A 67 23.03 8.99 -2.41
N PHE A 68 24.13 8.48 -1.84
CA PHE A 68 24.23 7.15 -1.24
C PHE A 68 23.87 5.97 -2.17
N LYS A 69 23.93 6.17 -3.49
CA LYS A 69 23.70 5.12 -4.51
C LYS A 69 24.38 3.77 -4.25
N PRO A 70 25.60 3.67 -3.69
CA PRO A 70 26.21 2.37 -3.38
C PRO A 70 25.36 1.50 -2.46
N PHE A 71 24.64 2.09 -1.50
CA PHE A 71 23.74 1.35 -0.59
C PHE A 71 22.36 1.06 -1.21
N GLN A 72 21.99 1.74 -2.30
CA GLN A 72 20.71 1.55 -2.99
C GLN A 72 20.81 0.55 -4.17
N ASN A 73 22.02 0.27 -4.65
CA ASN A 73 22.27 -0.61 -5.79
C ASN A 73 22.15 -2.11 -5.46
N PHE A 74 21.26 -2.50 -4.53
CA PHE A 74 20.96 -3.91 -4.30
C PHE A 74 20.11 -4.45 -5.45
N ASN A 75 20.79 -4.94 -6.50
CA ASN A 75 20.14 -5.59 -7.62
C ASN A 75 19.72 -7.01 -7.21
N ASN A 76 18.41 -7.28 -7.21
CA ASN A 76 17.80 -8.62 -7.06
C ASN A 76 18.18 -9.62 -8.18
N LYS A 77 19.30 -9.43 -8.88
CA LYS A 77 19.65 -10.21 -10.08
C LYS A 77 19.83 -11.72 -9.81
N ASN A 78 20.04 -12.11 -8.55
CA ASN A 78 20.25 -13.51 -8.16
C ASN A 78 19.21 -14.05 -7.15
N LEU A 79 18.22 -13.24 -6.77
CA LEU A 79 17.10 -13.68 -5.94
C LEU A 79 15.88 -13.79 -6.86
N ASN A 80 15.02 -14.79 -6.64
CA ASN A 80 13.79 -14.97 -7.42
C ASN A 80 13.11 -13.60 -7.64
N LYS A 81 12.66 -13.31 -8.87
CA LYS A 81 12.08 -12.04 -9.35
C LYS A 81 10.87 -11.48 -8.55
N ARG A 82 10.55 -12.05 -7.38
CA ARG A 82 9.40 -11.75 -6.52
C ARG A 82 9.79 -11.15 -5.15
N ILE A 83 11.06 -10.97 -4.85
CA ILE A 83 11.53 -10.40 -3.57
C ILE A 83 12.11 -9.02 -3.88
N SER A 84 11.59 -7.97 -3.22
CA SER A 84 12.15 -6.61 -3.28
C SER A 84 12.53 -6.21 -1.86
N LEU A 85 13.80 -5.91 -1.62
CA LEU A 85 14.31 -5.54 -0.29
C LEU A 85 14.79 -4.10 -0.32
N THR A 86 14.43 -3.33 0.69
CA THR A 86 14.81 -1.92 0.82
C THR A 86 15.74 -1.70 2.01
N LEU A 87 16.59 -0.67 1.91
CA LEU A 87 17.54 -0.31 2.96
C LEU A 87 17.27 1.11 3.45
N SER A 88 17.06 1.26 4.76
CA SER A 88 17.08 2.56 5.41
C SER A 88 18.34 2.77 6.21
N GLY A 89 18.90 3.97 6.14
CA GLY A 89 20.08 4.34 6.90
C GLY A 89 19.96 5.67 7.63
N GLY A 90 20.74 5.83 8.68
CA GLY A 90 20.94 7.05 9.41
C GLY A 90 22.42 7.30 9.65
N PHE A 91 22.92 8.48 9.31
CA PHE A 91 24.31 8.87 9.56
C PHE A 91 24.39 10.15 10.39
N SER A 92 25.43 10.24 11.21
CA SER A 92 25.72 11.42 12.01
C SER A 92 27.21 11.74 12.06
N TYR A 93 27.53 13.03 12.21
CA TYR A 93 28.89 13.54 12.42
C TYR A 93 28.88 14.89 13.15
N GLY A 94 30.07 15.42 13.47
CA GLY A 94 30.23 16.76 14.01
C GLY A 94 30.13 16.87 15.54
N VAL A 95 30.05 15.73 16.25
CA VAL A 95 29.98 15.68 17.72
C VAL A 95 31.09 14.76 18.25
N PHE A 96 31.83 15.19 19.27
CA PHE A 96 32.93 14.40 19.84
C PHE A 96 32.47 13.24 20.73
N LYS A 97 31.27 13.33 21.31
CA LYS A 97 30.72 12.30 22.20
C LYS A 97 30.05 11.19 21.39
N PHE A 98 30.61 9.98 21.41
CA PHE A 98 30.09 8.83 20.65
C PHE A 98 28.64 8.47 20.99
N GLU A 99 28.24 8.55 22.26
CA GLU A 99 26.84 8.32 22.69
C GLU A 99 25.86 9.26 21.96
N THR A 100 26.25 10.52 21.79
CA THR A 100 25.42 11.51 21.08
C THR A 100 25.43 11.26 19.57
N LEU A 101 26.56 10.87 19.00
CA LEU A 101 26.62 10.46 17.60
C LEU A 101 25.72 9.26 17.31
N ASP A 102 25.77 8.22 18.13
CA ASP A 102 24.93 7.02 17.99
C ASP A 102 23.44 7.39 18.08
N LYS A 103 23.06 8.19 19.09
CA LYS A 103 21.67 8.67 19.23
C LYS A 103 21.19 9.43 18.00
N LEU A 104 22.02 10.32 17.45
CA LEU A 104 21.68 11.08 16.24
C LEU A 104 21.60 10.19 15.00
N ALA A 105 22.47 9.17 14.88
CA ALA A 105 22.41 8.21 13.77
C ALA A 105 21.12 7.36 13.85
N ARG A 106 20.74 6.90 15.05
CA ARG A 106 19.47 6.21 15.31
C ARG A 106 18.26 7.09 15.00
N GLU A 107 18.29 8.34 15.43
CA GLU A 107 17.23 9.30 15.13
C GLU A 107 17.11 9.53 13.61
N ALA A 108 18.24 9.70 12.92
CA ALA A 108 18.26 9.81 11.47
C ALA A 108 17.69 8.56 10.78
N LEU A 109 18.04 7.37 11.26
CA LEU A 109 17.49 6.10 10.74
C LEU A 109 15.97 6.03 10.96
N LEU A 110 15.47 6.43 12.13
CA LEU A 110 14.04 6.49 12.41
C LEU A 110 13.33 7.48 11.48
N GLN A 111 13.95 8.62 11.19
CA GLN A 111 13.41 9.58 10.21
C GLN A 111 13.36 8.99 8.80
N SER A 112 14.39 8.24 8.37
CA SER A 112 14.36 7.53 7.08
C SER A 112 13.20 6.54 7.00
N LYS A 113 13.02 5.72 8.04
CA LYS A 113 11.91 4.75 8.12
C LYS A 113 10.54 5.44 8.16
N ALA A 114 10.40 6.53 8.92
CA ALA A 114 9.17 7.30 9.01
C ALA A 114 8.77 7.96 7.67
N ARG A 115 9.73 8.13 6.75
CA ARG A 115 9.51 8.68 5.41
C ARG A 115 9.27 7.62 4.33
N GLY A 116 8.93 6.40 4.73
CA GLY A 116 8.57 5.31 3.80
C GLY A 116 9.68 4.29 3.56
N GLY A 117 10.82 4.41 4.24
CA GLY A 117 11.96 3.52 4.05
C GLY A 117 12.77 3.83 2.79
N ASP A 118 13.68 2.92 2.42
CA ASP A 118 14.55 3.03 1.23
C ASP A 118 15.35 4.34 1.11
N GLN A 119 15.71 4.92 2.26
CA GLN A 119 16.29 6.26 2.34
C GLN A 119 17.39 6.33 3.38
N ILE A 120 18.28 7.30 3.19
CA ILE A 120 19.37 7.57 4.10
C ILE A 120 19.28 9.02 4.57
N THR A 121 19.18 9.21 5.87
CA THR A 121 19.17 10.54 6.49
C THR A 121 20.52 10.82 7.12
N VAL A 122 21.04 12.02 6.93
CA VAL A 122 22.22 12.55 7.62
C VAL A 122 21.78 13.62 8.60
N LEU A 123 22.12 13.44 9.87
CA LEU A 123 21.77 14.35 10.97
C LEU A 123 23.01 14.82 11.70
N THR A 124 23.10 16.12 11.95
CA THR A 124 24.07 16.74 12.84
C THR A 124 23.34 17.50 13.94
N LYS A 125 24.05 17.96 14.97
CA LYS A 125 23.43 18.65 16.10
C LYS A 125 22.84 20.02 15.73
N ASP A 126 23.49 20.72 14.80
CA ASP A 126 23.26 22.15 14.56
C ASP A 126 22.68 22.43 13.15
N GLU A 127 22.50 21.40 12.32
CA GLU A 127 21.97 21.54 10.96
C GLU A 127 20.64 20.79 10.80
N LYS A 128 19.85 21.22 9.82
CA LYS A 128 18.63 20.49 9.45
C LYS A 128 18.99 19.11 8.88
N PRO A 129 18.13 18.09 9.10
CA PRO A 129 18.34 16.76 8.52
C PRO A 129 18.43 16.85 6.99
N ARG A 130 19.36 16.09 6.40
CA ARG A 130 19.50 15.95 4.96
C ARG A 130 19.11 14.54 4.55
N TYR A 131 18.30 14.43 3.51
CA TYR A 131 17.73 13.16 3.06
C TYR A 131 18.31 12.80 1.70
N TYR A 132 18.70 11.54 1.57
CA TYR A 132 19.32 10.98 0.38
C TYR A 132 18.66 9.64 0.03
N GLY A 133 18.57 9.37 -1.27
CA GLY A 133 17.49 8.52 -1.76
C GLY A 133 16.29 9.36 -2.20
N SER A 134 15.41 8.75 -2.98
CA SER A 134 14.37 9.44 -3.76
C SER A 134 14.90 10.38 -4.86
N SER A 135 15.71 9.89 -5.80
CA SER A 135 15.78 10.48 -7.16
C SER A 135 14.93 9.73 -8.19
N SER A 136 14.13 8.78 -7.73
CA SER A 136 13.09 8.10 -8.48
C SER A 136 12.05 7.66 -7.46
N GLU A 137 10.80 8.07 -7.64
CA GLU A 137 9.71 7.11 -7.45
C GLU A 137 9.49 6.54 -6.02
N ILE A 138 9.74 7.27 -4.92
CA ILE A 138 9.43 6.78 -3.55
C ILE A 138 7.93 6.69 -3.23
N ASP A 139 7.06 7.15 -4.11
CA ASP A 139 5.63 6.80 -4.08
C ASP A 139 5.25 5.62 -4.98
N ILE A 140 6.20 5.00 -5.69
CA ILE A 140 5.87 4.11 -6.80
C ILE A 140 6.23 2.64 -6.54
N ASP A 141 6.96 2.23 -5.49
CA ASP A 141 7.29 0.80 -5.35
C ASP A 141 6.74 0.09 -4.10
N MET A 142 6.74 0.68 -2.90
CA MET A 142 6.19 -0.02 -1.72
C MET A 142 4.65 0.03 -1.61
N SER A 143 4.02 1.18 -1.88
CA SER A 143 2.56 1.21 -2.01
C SER A 143 2.15 0.42 -3.25
N ARG A 144 2.80 0.59 -4.41
CA ARG A 144 2.47 -0.22 -5.58
C ARG A 144 2.68 -1.70 -5.32
N THR A 145 3.67 -2.13 -4.53
CA THR A 145 3.85 -3.55 -4.18
C THR A 145 2.71 -4.05 -3.31
N ASN A 146 2.29 -3.30 -2.28
CA ASN A 146 1.18 -3.71 -1.42
C ASN A 146 -0.20 -3.60 -2.13
N VAL A 147 -0.44 -2.52 -2.88
CA VAL A 147 -1.60 -2.36 -3.77
C VAL A 147 -1.59 -3.47 -4.81
N SER A 148 -0.45 -3.77 -5.45
CA SER A 148 -0.33 -4.87 -6.41
C SER A 148 -0.60 -6.22 -5.76
N TYR A 149 -0.13 -6.44 -4.54
CA TYR A 149 -0.41 -7.68 -3.80
C TYR A 149 -1.91 -7.87 -3.57
N ILE A 150 -2.60 -6.88 -3.00
CA ILE A 150 -4.04 -6.98 -2.77
C ILE A 150 -4.84 -6.99 -4.08
N ALA A 151 -4.40 -6.25 -5.10
CA ALA A 151 -5.00 -6.27 -6.43
C ALA A 151 -4.90 -7.66 -7.07
N ASN A 152 -3.75 -8.31 -6.94
CA ASN A 152 -3.57 -9.68 -7.42
C ASN A 152 -4.43 -10.68 -6.63
N ILE A 153 -4.59 -10.51 -5.31
CA ILE A 153 -5.55 -11.31 -4.52
C ILE A 153 -6.96 -11.15 -5.09
N LEU A 154 -7.42 -9.92 -5.26
CA LEU A 154 -8.75 -9.62 -5.81
C LEU A 154 -8.92 -10.26 -7.20
N ILE A 155 -7.99 -10.01 -8.13
CA ILE A 155 -8.06 -10.54 -9.49
C ILE A 155 -8.01 -12.07 -9.51
N ASN A 156 -7.21 -12.71 -8.64
CA ASN A 156 -7.17 -14.16 -8.55
C ASN A 156 -8.50 -14.73 -8.03
N LYS A 157 -9.13 -14.08 -7.05
CA LYS A 157 -10.48 -14.46 -6.59
C LYS A 157 -11.52 -14.28 -7.71
N LEU A 158 -11.46 -13.17 -8.44
CA LEU A 158 -12.35 -12.92 -9.59
C LEU A 158 -12.11 -13.90 -10.76
N LYS A 159 -10.89 -14.40 -10.97
CA LYS A 159 -10.61 -15.45 -11.98
C LYS A 159 -10.99 -16.85 -11.52
N SER A 160 -11.09 -17.07 -10.20
CA SER A 160 -11.38 -18.38 -9.63
C SER A 160 -12.75 -18.89 -10.08
N LYS A 161 -12.83 -20.17 -10.41
CA LYS A 161 -14.10 -20.88 -10.69
C LYS A 161 -14.88 -21.20 -9.41
N ASN A 162 -14.23 -21.12 -8.25
CA ASN A 162 -14.87 -21.39 -6.97
C ASN A 162 -15.62 -20.17 -6.44
N ILE A 163 -15.39 -18.99 -7.01
CA ILE A 163 -16.14 -17.77 -6.69
C ILE A 163 -17.16 -17.54 -7.80
N ASN A 164 -18.44 -17.59 -7.48
CA ASN A 164 -19.51 -17.32 -8.44
C ASN A 164 -20.10 -15.93 -8.26
N ARG A 165 -20.08 -15.44 -7.02
CA ARG A 165 -20.74 -14.21 -6.62
C ARG A 165 -19.77 -13.24 -5.95
N VAL A 166 -20.03 -11.95 -6.13
CA VAL A 166 -19.32 -10.87 -5.45
C VAL A 166 -20.34 -9.93 -4.82
N ILE A 167 -20.20 -9.66 -3.53
CA ILE A 167 -20.97 -8.62 -2.86
C ILE A 167 -20.00 -7.55 -2.37
N VAL A 168 -20.20 -6.33 -2.86
CA VAL A 168 -19.36 -5.18 -2.52
C VAL A 168 -20.08 -4.33 -1.48
N TYR A 169 -19.42 -3.99 -0.39
CA TYR A 169 -19.99 -3.20 0.71
C TYR A 169 -19.25 -1.88 0.82
N GLY A 170 -19.97 -0.78 0.95
CA GLY A 170 -19.44 0.48 1.47
C GLY A 170 -19.81 0.65 2.94
N HIS A 171 -19.47 1.81 3.52
CA HIS A 171 -19.97 2.16 4.85
C HIS A 171 -21.44 2.62 4.81
N ARG A 172 -22.10 2.58 5.96
CA ARG A 172 -23.43 3.14 6.22
C ARG A 172 -23.40 4.64 6.04
N ASN A 173 -24.46 5.20 5.46
CA ASN A 173 -24.53 6.59 5.05
C ASN A 173 -23.38 6.90 4.07
N ALA A 174 -23.26 6.07 3.04
CA ALA A 174 -22.20 6.13 2.04
C ALA A 174 -22.13 7.50 1.38
N ASP A 175 -20.91 8.01 1.24
CA ASP A 175 -20.62 9.21 0.47
C ASP A 175 -20.20 8.84 -0.97
N LEU A 176 -19.64 9.80 -1.71
CA LEU A 176 -19.21 9.55 -3.10
C LEU A 176 -17.99 8.65 -3.19
N ASP A 177 -17.12 8.58 -2.19
CA ASP A 177 -15.96 7.69 -2.24
C ASP A 177 -16.36 6.23 -2.03
N ALA A 178 -17.23 5.98 -1.04
CA ALA A 178 -17.86 4.68 -0.88
C ALA A 178 -18.67 4.27 -2.13
N LEU A 179 -19.44 5.19 -2.72
CA LEU A 179 -20.19 4.91 -3.95
C LEU A 179 -19.27 4.61 -5.15
N GLY A 180 -18.25 5.42 -5.37
CA GLY A 180 -17.31 5.30 -6.49
C GLY A 180 -16.48 4.02 -6.40
N SER A 181 -15.84 3.78 -5.26
CA SER A 181 -15.00 2.60 -5.02
C SER A 181 -15.80 1.29 -5.13
N THR A 182 -17.00 1.23 -4.54
CA THR A 182 -17.85 0.04 -4.64
C THR A 182 -18.34 -0.21 -6.07
N TRP A 183 -18.68 0.85 -6.81
CA TRP A 183 -19.09 0.75 -8.21
C TRP A 183 -17.94 0.26 -9.11
N GLY A 184 -16.72 0.75 -8.89
CA GLY A 184 -15.52 0.30 -9.61
C GLY A 184 -15.25 -1.20 -9.42
N ILE A 185 -15.31 -1.69 -8.18
CA ILE A 185 -15.16 -3.13 -7.88
C ILE A 185 -16.32 -3.94 -8.47
N TYR A 186 -17.56 -3.45 -8.40
CA TYR A 186 -18.71 -4.10 -9.02
C TYR A 186 -18.52 -4.28 -10.52
N LYS A 187 -18.13 -3.23 -11.25
CA LYS A 187 -17.90 -3.27 -12.70
C LYS A 187 -16.75 -4.20 -13.06
N LEU A 188 -15.66 -4.16 -12.28
CA LEU A 188 -14.57 -5.11 -12.42
C LEU A 188 -15.07 -6.54 -12.22
N ALA A 189 -15.83 -6.85 -11.17
CA ALA A 189 -16.38 -8.19 -10.94
C ALA A 189 -17.28 -8.67 -12.09
N LYS A 190 -18.16 -7.80 -12.61
CA LYS A 190 -19.02 -8.11 -13.77
C LYS A 190 -18.21 -8.46 -15.02
N SER A 191 -17.09 -7.77 -15.26
CA SER A 191 -16.21 -8.04 -16.40
C SER A 191 -15.53 -9.42 -16.34
N PHE A 192 -15.39 -9.99 -15.14
CA PHE A 192 -14.95 -11.37 -14.90
C PHE A 192 -16.12 -12.36 -14.85
N GLN A 193 -17.28 -11.98 -15.39
CA GLN A 193 -18.49 -12.81 -15.50
C GLN A 193 -19.03 -13.30 -14.14
N LYS A 194 -18.81 -12.52 -13.08
CA LYS A 194 -19.41 -12.81 -11.77
C LYS A 194 -20.82 -12.26 -11.65
N GLU A 195 -21.64 -12.94 -10.87
CA GLU A 195 -22.85 -12.36 -10.33
C GLU A 195 -22.42 -11.34 -9.26
N ALA A 196 -22.70 -10.05 -9.45
CA ALA A 196 -22.16 -9.00 -8.59
C ALA A 196 -23.27 -8.05 -8.12
N PHE A 197 -23.17 -7.62 -6.87
CA PHE A 197 -24.10 -6.70 -6.23
C PHE A 197 -23.36 -5.73 -5.32
N ILE A 198 -23.99 -4.59 -5.03
CA ILE A 198 -23.51 -3.61 -4.05
C ILE A 198 -24.49 -3.60 -2.88
N GLN A 199 -24.03 -3.79 -1.67
CA GLN A 199 -24.85 -3.63 -0.47
C GLN A 199 -24.64 -2.24 0.11
N ASN A 200 -25.47 -1.30 -0.35
CA ASN A 200 -25.66 0.02 0.26
C ASN A 200 -27.08 0.51 -0.03
N LYS A 201 -27.80 0.94 1.01
CA LYS A 201 -29.14 1.54 0.90
C LYS A 201 -29.25 2.90 1.57
N THR A 202 -28.23 3.32 2.31
CA THR A 202 -28.17 4.62 2.97
C THR A 202 -27.01 5.43 2.41
N PHE A 203 -27.30 6.66 2.02
CA PHE A 203 -26.37 7.59 1.39
C PHE A 203 -26.43 8.94 2.09
N ASP A 204 -25.33 9.69 2.09
CA ASP A 204 -25.35 11.10 2.44
C ASP A 204 -26.12 11.93 1.39
N GLU A 205 -26.33 13.23 1.64
CA GLU A 205 -27.11 14.08 0.72
C GLU A 205 -26.52 14.18 -0.69
N THR A 206 -25.19 14.10 -0.82
CA THR A 206 -24.49 14.27 -2.10
C THR A 206 -24.53 12.97 -2.90
N ALA A 207 -24.16 11.85 -2.26
CA ALA A 207 -24.24 10.52 -2.82
C ALA A 207 -25.69 10.13 -3.14
N GLN A 208 -26.68 10.59 -2.38
CA GLN A 208 -28.09 10.36 -2.71
C GLN A 208 -28.49 11.04 -4.02
N LYS A 209 -27.95 12.23 -4.33
CA LYS A 209 -28.18 12.89 -5.63
C LYS A 209 -27.54 12.10 -6.76
N ALA A 210 -26.29 11.65 -6.59
CA ALA A 210 -25.61 10.80 -7.56
C ALA A 210 -26.36 9.48 -7.80
N PHE A 211 -26.78 8.81 -6.73
CA PHE A 211 -27.61 7.60 -6.78
C PHE A 211 -28.93 7.82 -7.54
N ASN A 212 -29.57 8.99 -7.35
CA ASN A 212 -30.82 9.29 -8.03
C ASN A 212 -30.67 9.45 -9.55
N LEU A 213 -29.49 9.84 -10.03
CA LEU A 213 -29.18 9.92 -11.46
C LEU A 213 -29.00 8.56 -12.13
N LEU A 214 -28.76 7.50 -11.36
CA LEU A 214 -28.65 6.14 -11.88
C LEU A 214 -29.95 5.70 -12.58
N SER A 215 -29.80 4.95 -13.66
CA SER A 215 -30.91 4.31 -14.35
C SER A 215 -31.60 3.28 -13.43
N PRO A 216 -32.87 2.91 -13.71
CA PRO A 216 -33.56 1.88 -12.93
C PRO A 216 -32.83 0.54 -12.89
N ILE A 217 -32.12 0.17 -13.96
CA ILE A 217 -31.35 -1.08 -14.06
C ILE A 217 -30.11 -1.03 -13.16
N GLU A 218 -29.39 0.10 -13.16
CA GLU A 218 -28.24 0.28 -12.28
C GLU A 218 -28.65 0.29 -10.81
N LYS A 219 -29.80 0.89 -10.46
CA LYS A 219 -30.31 0.87 -9.09
C LYS A 219 -30.64 -0.53 -8.57
N GLN A 220 -30.94 -1.49 -9.46
CA GLN A 220 -31.25 -2.88 -9.06
C GLN A 220 -30.03 -3.63 -8.51
N VAL A 221 -28.81 -3.21 -8.84
CA VAL A 221 -27.59 -3.86 -8.34
C VAL A 221 -27.33 -3.52 -6.87
N PHE A 222 -27.94 -2.43 -6.38
CA PHE A 222 -27.92 -2.05 -4.98
C PHE A 222 -28.98 -2.84 -4.21
N ILE A 223 -28.53 -3.76 -3.36
CA ILE A 223 -29.40 -4.70 -2.64
C ILE A 223 -29.50 -4.36 -1.15
N ASN A 224 -30.59 -4.77 -0.52
CA ASN A 224 -30.76 -4.56 0.93
C ASN A 224 -29.96 -5.59 1.75
N PRO A 225 -29.72 -5.33 3.06
CA PRO A 225 -28.97 -6.26 3.92
C PRO A 225 -29.49 -7.71 3.95
N THR A 226 -30.81 -7.88 3.91
CA THR A 226 -31.45 -9.20 3.96
C THR A 226 -31.17 -9.98 2.68
N GLU A 227 -31.37 -9.35 1.51
CA GLU A 227 -31.02 -9.92 0.20
C GLU A 227 -29.55 -10.30 0.12
N ALA A 228 -28.64 -9.42 0.54
CA ALA A 228 -27.20 -9.70 0.54
C ALA A 228 -26.88 -10.93 1.39
N THR A 229 -27.46 -11.03 2.60
CA THR A 229 -27.24 -12.17 3.49
C THR A 229 -27.78 -13.49 2.92
N HIS A 230 -28.90 -13.45 2.19
CA HIS A 230 -29.46 -14.63 1.53
C HIS A 230 -28.58 -15.15 0.38
N LEU A 231 -27.79 -14.26 -0.22
CA LEU A 231 -26.85 -14.59 -1.29
C LEU A 231 -25.48 -15.06 -0.76
N ASN A 232 -25.28 -15.14 0.56
CA ASN A 232 -24.03 -15.61 1.11
C ASN A 232 -23.93 -17.14 1.06
N ASP A 233 -22.83 -17.62 0.50
CA ASP A 233 -22.40 -19.02 0.51
C ASP A 233 -20.86 -19.09 0.45
N SER A 234 -20.31 -20.29 0.48
CA SER A 234 -18.86 -20.52 0.42
C SER A 234 -18.21 -20.10 -0.91
N GLN A 235 -19.00 -19.79 -1.94
CA GLN A 235 -18.58 -19.32 -3.26
C GLN A 235 -18.83 -17.81 -3.47
N THR A 236 -19.21 -17.09 -2.41
CA THR A 236 -19.36 -15.63 -2.42
C THR A 236 -18.07 -14.95 -1.96
N LEU A 237 -17.58 -14.01 -2.75
CA LEU A 237 -16.53 -13.06 -2.39
C LEU A 237 -17.17 -11.79 -1.81
N VAL A 238 -16.70 -11.36 -0.64
CA VAL A 238 -17.06 -10.09 -0.03
C VAL A 238 -15.91 -9.11 -0.20
N VAL A 239 -16.18 -7.95 -0.77
CA VAL A 239 -15.20 -6.84 -0.86
C VAL A 239 -15.77 -5.63 -0.14
N ILE A 240 -15.05 -5.08 0.82
CA ILE A 240 -15.45 -3.90 1.58
C ILE A 240 -14.58 -2.74 1.11
N CYS A 241 -15.22 -1.62 0.77
CA CYS A 241 -14.57 -0.39 0.33
C CYS A 241 -14.88 0.74 1.32
N ASP A 242 -13.89 1.60 1.54
CA ASP A 242 -14.00 2.83 2.34
C ASP A 242 -14.41 2.62 3.81
N THR A 243 -14.25 1.40 4.31
CA THR A 243 -14.27 1.14 5.75
C THR A 243 -13.62 -0.20 6.09
N SER A 244 -12.99 -0.23 7.26
CA SER A 244 -12.46 -1.43 7.89
C SER A 244 -13.23 -1.84 9.15
N ALA A 245 -14.22 -1.03 9.55
CA ALA A 245 -14.97 -1.22 10.79
C ALA A 245 -16.31 -1.92 10.51
N GLU A 246 -16.51 -3.11 11.07
CA GLU A 246 -17.73 -3.92 10.88
C GLU A 246 -19.01 -3.15 11.28
N ASN A 247 -18.95 -2.35 12.35
CA ASN A 247 -20.07 -1.54 12.81
C ASN A 247 -20.44 -0.38 11.87
N ARG A 248 -19.58 -0.05 10.90
CA ARG A 248 -19.87 0.91 9.83
C ARG A 248 -20.52 0.24 8.63
N ILE A 249 -20.63 -1.07 8.54
CA ILE A 249 -21.35 -1.75 7.45
C ILE A 249 -22.84 -1.82 7.79
N GLU A 250 -23.73 -1.55 6.83
CA GLU A 250 -25.18 -1.57 7.06
C GLU A 250 -25.68 -2.97 7.45
N ASN A 251 -25.17 -4.00 6.77
CA ASN A 251 -25.52 -5.39 7.02
C ASN A 251 -24.69 -6.01 8.15
N LYS A 252 -25.30 -6.15 9.33
CA LYS A 252 -24.70 -6.83 10.50
C LYS A 252 -24.44 -8.33 10.31
N SER A 253 -24.98 -8.93 9.25
CA SER A 253 -24.79 -10.35 8.90
C SER A 253 -23.97 -10.51 7.60
N ALA A 254 -23.21 -9.49 7.19
CA ALA A 254 -22.44 -9.48 5.96
C ALA A 254 -21.53 -10.72 5.77
N PHE A 255 -20.98 -11.25 6.87
CA PHE A 255 -20.02 -12.36 6.84
C PHE A 255 -20.64 -13.73 7.15
N LYS A 256 -21.97 -13.80 7.34
CA LYS A 256 -22.64 -15.06 7.66
C LYS A 256 -22.45 -16.03 6.48
N ASN A 257 -21.97 -17.24 6.77
CA ASN A 257 -21.68 -18.30 5.77
C ASN A 257 -20.63 -17.93 4.71
N ILE A 258 -19.80 -16.91 4.97
CA ILE A 258 -18.68 -16.54 4.10
C ILE A 258 -17.39 -17.12 4.67
N GLU A 259 -16.59 -17.75 3.81
CA GLU A 259 -15.25 -18.20 4.17
C GLU A 259 -14.33 -16.98 4.37
N LYS A 260 -13.53 -16.99 5.43
CA LYS A 260 -12.76 -15.82 5.86
C LYS A 260 -11.73 -15.37 4.81
N GLU A 261 -11.21 -16.30 4.02
CA GLU A 261 -10.31 -16.03 2.88
C GLU A 261 -11.01 -15.37 1.69
N ASN A 262 -12.34 -15.34 1.66
CA ASN A 262 -13.15 -14.69 0.64
C ASN A 262 -13.63 -13.30 1.09
N ILE A 263 -13.03 -12.71 2.12
CA ILE A 263 -13.28 -11.35 2.55
C ILE A 263 -12.05 -10.51 2.23
N ILE A 264 -12.23 -9.39 1.52
CA ILE A 264 -11.21 -8.40 1.18
C ILE A 264 -11.66 -7.03 1.69
N VAL A 265 -10.76 -6.25 2.28
CA VAL A 265 -11.03 -4.86 2.72
C VAL A 265 -10.04 -3.93 2.03
N ILE A 266 -10.57 -2.84 1.48
CA ILE A 266 -9.85 -1.76 0.81
C ILE A 266 -10.29 -0.45 1.47
N ASP A 267 -9.42 0.20 2.21
CA ASP A 267 -9.76 1.42 2.94
C ASP A 267 -8.53 2.33 3.07
N HIS A 268 -8.76 3.62 3.29
CA HIS A 268 -7.73 4.66 3.45
C HIS A 268 -7.80 5.32 4.83
N HIS A 269 -8.74 4.91 5.68
CA HIS A 269 -8.79 5.35 7.06
C HIS A 269 -7.76 4.63 7.93
N ARG A 270 -7.23 5.32 8.96
CA ARG A 270 -6.36 4.67 9.94
C ARG A 270 -7.12 3.59 10.71
N LEU A 271 -6.47 2.44 10.91
CA LEU A 271 -7.00 1.39 11.77
C LEU A 271 -6.98 1.84 13.23
N ASN A 272 -8.14 1.80 13.87
CA ASN A 272 -8.25 1.92 15.32
C ASN A 272 -8.00 0.58 16.02
N SER A 273 -8.38 -0.52 15.38
CA SER A 273 -8.14 -1.90 15.82
C SER A 273 -8.16 -2.84 14.61
N ASN A 274 -7.52 -4.00 14.72
CA ASN A 274 -7.53 -4.99 13.65
C ASN A 274 -8.90 -5.69 13.57
N PRO A 275 -9.57 -5.71 12.41
CA PRO A 275 -10.83 -6.41 12.25
C PRO A 275 -10.65 -7.93 12.39
N ASN A 276 -11.42 -8.56 13.28
CA ASN A 276 -11.33 -10.01 13.55
C ASN A 276 -12.01 -10.87 12.48
N PHE A 277 -12.88 -10.28 11.66
CA PHE A 277 -13.65 -10.98 10.64
C PHE A 277 -12.85 -11.29 9.36
N ILE A 278 -11.63 -10.76 9.21
CA ILE A 278 -10.81 -10.90 8.00
C ILE A 278 -9.39 -11.41 8.31
N TYR A 279 -8.75 -12.07 7.34
CA TYR A 279 -7.33 -12.39 7.40
C TYR A 279 -6.47 -11.15 7.10
N LYS A 280 -5.31 -11.03 7.75
CA LYS A 280 -4.47 -9.83 7.66
C LYS A 280 -3.98 -9.57 6.23
N GLU A 281 -3.71 -10.63 5.48
CA GLU A 281 -3.28 -10.60 4.08
C GLU A 281 -4.34 -10.06 3.11
N ASN A 282 -5.61 -10.08 3.49
CA ASN A 282 -6.72 -9.55 2.67
C ASN A 282 -7.16 -8.14 3.10
N LEU A 283 -6.50 -7.56 4.09
CA LEU A 283 -6.76 -6.22 4.61
C LEU A 283 -5.75 -5.24 4.01
N TYR A 284 -6.22 -4.35 3.14
CA TYR A 284 -5.40 -3.27 2.59
C TYR A 284 -5.86 -1.92 3.12
N ILE A 285 -4.97 -1.27 3.86
CA ILE A 285 -5.16 0.07 4.42
C ILE A 285 -4.02 0.98 3.99
N ASP A 286 -4.32 2.00 3.20
CA ASP A 286 -3.37 3.05 2.85
C ASP A 286 -3.81 4.39 3.40
N SER A 287 -3.36 4.72 4.61
CA SER A 287 -3.72 5.99 5.25
C SER A 287 -3.15 7.25 4.58
N LEU A 288 -2.29 7.07 3.57
CA LEU A 288 -1.73 8.16 2.78
C LEU A 288 -2.46 8.36 1.44
N ALA A 289 -3.24 7.37 0.99
CA ALA A 289 -4.09 7.51 -0.19
C ALA A 289 -5.17 8.57 0.05
N SER A 290 -5.58 9.28 -1.00
CA SER A 290 -6.59 10.32 -0.85
C SER A 290 -7.95 9.76 -0.50
N SER A 291 -8.29 8.60 -1.07
CA SER A 291 -9.61 7.98 -0.97
C SER A 291 -9.54 6.49 -1.35
N ALA A 292 -10.55 5.70 -1.03
CA ALA A 292 -10.65 4.32 -1.49
C ALA A 292 -10.78 4.25 -3.02
N SER A 293 -11.40 5.24 -3.67
CA SER A 293 -11.46 5.34 -5.13
C SER A 293 -10.08 5.53 -5.78
N GLU A 294 -9.13 6.24 -5.14
CA GLU A 294 -7.73 6.29 -5.58
C GLU A 294 -7.12 4.88 -5.59
N ILE A 295 -7.29 4.14 -4.48
CA ILE A 295 -6.75 2.78 -4.33
C ILE A 295 -7.36 1.83 -5.38
N VAL A 296 -8.68 1.83 -5.54
CA VAL A 296 -9.37 0.97 -6.53
C VAL A 296 -8.89 1.28 -7.95
N THR A 297 -8.70 2.56 -8.28
CA THR A 297 -8.14 2.98 -9.58
C THR A 297 -6.73 2.42 -9.78
N GLU A 298 -5.87 2.53 -8.78
CA GLU A 298 -4.51 2.00 -8.85
C GLU A 298 -4.50 0.46 -9.01
N MET A 299 -5.36 -0.26 -8.27
CA MET A 299 -5.50 -1.71 -8.38
C MET A 299 -5.90 -2.15 -9.80
N ILE A 300 -6.87 -1.45 -10.42
CA ILE A 300 -7.33 -1.73 -11.79
C ILE A 300 -6.19 -1.48 -12.79
N ALA A 301 -5.46 -0.37 -12.64
CA ALA A 301 -4.38 0.02 -13.53
C ALA A 301 -3.21 -0.98 -13.46
N ILE A 302 -2.72 -1.29 -12.24
CA ILE A 302 -1.58 -2.19 -12.02
C ILE A 302 -1.86 -3.61 -12.54
N THR A 303 -3.10 -4.05 -12.46
CA THR A 303 -3.50 -5.38 -12.94
C THR A 303 -3.86 -5.41 -14.42
N ASN A 304 -3.68 -4.29 -15.14
CA ASN A 304 -3.99 -4.13 -16.56
C ASN A 304 -5.45 -4.48 -16.90
N ASN A 305 -6.41 -3.96 -16.12
CA ASN A 305 -7.85 -4.17 -16.35
C ASN A 305 -8.60 -2.86 -16.68
N ALA A 306 -7.90 -1.82 -17.13
CA ALA A 306 -8.50 -0.53 -17.49
C ALA A 306 -9.53 -0.66 -18.62
N ASP A 307 -9.34 -1.60 -19.55
CA ASP A 307 -10.27 -1.92 -20.65
C ASP A 307 -11.64 -2.43 -20.18
N LYS A 308 -11.78 -2.74 -18.89
CA LYS A 308 -12.99 -3.27 -18.27
C LYS A 308 -13.83 -2.20 -17.57
N ILE A 309 -13.34 -0.97 -17.57
CA ILE A 309 -13.96 0.19 -16.95
C ILE A 309 -14.48 1.10 -18.06
N ASP A 310 -15.73 1.55 -17.93
CA ASP A 310 -16.30 2.55 -18.83
C ASP A 310 -16.17 3.95 -18.24
N SER A 311 -16.35 4.96 -19.10
CA SER A 311 -16.22 6.38 -18.71
C SER A 311 -17.14 6.77 -17.56
N GLU A 312 -18.31 6.16 -17.45
CA GLU A 312 -19.25 6.42 -16.36
C GLU A 312 -18.76 5.85 -15.02
N THR A 313 -18.07 4.70 -15.05
CA THR A 313 -17.40 4.14 -13.86
C THR A 313 -16.17 4.96 -13.50
N ALA A 314 -15.41 5.41 -14.50
CA ALA A 314 -14.26 6.27 -14.29
C ALA A 314 -14.65 7.61 -13.63
N GLN A 315 -15.75 8.23 -14.11
CA GLN A 315 -16.30 9.44 -13.51
C GLN A 315 -16.70 9.24 -12.04
N ARG A 316 -17.35 8.13 -11.69
CA ARG A 316 -17.76 7.85 -10.30
C ARG A 316 -16.56 7.66 -9.36
N LEU A 317 -15.51 6.99 -9.82
CA LEU A 317 -14.24 6.90 -9.07
C LEU A 317 -13.60 8.28 -8.90
N LEU A 318 -13.64 9.12 -9.94
CA LEU A 318 -13.11 10.49 -9.88
C LEU A 318 -13.91 11.37 -8.90
N ASP A 319 -15.24 11.23 -8.86
CA ASP A 319 -16.11 11.95 -7.94
C ASP A 319 -15.76 11.64 -6.47
N GLY A 320 -15.42 10.38 -6.16
CA GLY A 320 -14.93 9.95 -4.85
C GLY A 320 -13.62 10.63 -4.47
N ILE A 321 -12.61 10.60 -5.36
CA ILE A 321 -11.34 11.30 -5.17
C ILE A 321 -11.59 12.81 -4.96
N TYR A 322 -12.46 13.40 -5.77
CA TYR A 322 -12.72 14.84 -5.74
C TYR A 322 -13.39 15.29 -4.43
N LEU A 323 -14.30 14.46 -3.88
CA LEU A 323 -14.95 14.71 -2.60
C LEU A 323 -13.94 14.67 -1.44
N ASP A 324 -13.21 13.57 -1.29
CA ASP A 324 -12.30 13.35 -0.14
C ASP A 324 -11.11 14.30 -0.11
N THR A 325 -10.63 14.66 -1.30
CA THR A 325 -9.56 15.65 -1.44
C THR A 325 -10.06 17.09 -1.30
N ASN A 326 -11.37 17.32 -1.19
CA ASN A 326 -11.98 18.65 -1.28
C ASN A 326 -11.47 19.42 -2.51
N ASN A 327 -11.66 18.86 -3.70
CA ASN A 327 -11.18 19.40 -4.96
C ASN A 327 -9.64 19.50 -5.04
N PHE A 328 -8.93 18.43 -4.69
CA PHE A 328 -7.45 18.33 -4.68
C PHE A 328 -6.73 19.29 -3.71
N LYS A 329 -7.43 19.77 -2.66
CA LYS A 329 -6.88 20.71 -1.66
C LYS A 329 -6.38 20.02 -0.40
N LYS A 330 -6.79 18.78 -0.15
CA LYS A 330 -6.51 18.01 1.07
C LYS A 330 -6.02 16.63 0.69
N GLN A 331 -5.04 16.11 1.44
CA GLN A 331 -4.59 14.71 1.39
C GLN A 331 -4.36 14.22 -0.05
N THR A 332 -3.78 15.09 -0.87
CA THR A 332 -3.52 14.88 -2.29
C THR A 332 -2.04 14.65 -2.47
N SER A 333 -1.67 13.63 -3.25
CA SER A 333 -0.29 13.28 -3.57
C SER A 333 -0.09 13.17 -5.09
N SER A 334 1.14 12.87 -5.51
CA SER A 334 1.43 12.55 -6.91
C SER A 334 0.61 11.34 -7.42
N LYS A 335 0.30 10.38 -6.54
CA LYS A 335 -0.56 9.23 -6.86
C LYS A 335 -1.99 9.64 -7.12
N THR A 336 -2.52 10.53 -6.30
CA THR A 336 -3.89 11.06 -6.45
C THR A 336 -4.07 11.69 -7.84
N PHE A 337 -3.12 12.53 -8.27
CA PHE A 337 -3.15 13.11 -9.62
C PHE A 337 -2.92 12.06 -10.71
N SER A 338 -2.09 11.04 -10.47
CA SER A 338 -1.89 9.94 -11.41
C SER A 338 -3.17 9.12 -11.59
N ALA A 339 -3.89 8.83 -10.50
CA ALA A 339 -5.18 8.16 -10.53
C ALA A 339 -6.22 9.00 -11.29
N ALA A 340 -6.32 10.30 -10.99
CA ALA A 340 -7.21 11.21 -11.71
C ALA A 340 -6.89 11.28 -13.22
N ALA A 341 -5.61 11.32 -13.59
CA ALA A 341 -5.18 11.30 -14.99
C ALA A 341 -5.49 9.96 -15.70
N LEU A 342 -5.41 8.84 -14.98
CA LEU A 342 -5.85 7.54 -15.51
C LEU A 342 -7.36 7.53 -15.74
N LEU A 343 -8.15 8.02 -14.78
CA LEU A 343 -9.60 8.06 -14.88
C LEU A 343 -10.10 8.96 -16.00
N GLU A 344 -9.44 10.10 -16.24
CA GLU A 344 -9.76 10.97 -17.39
C GLU A 344 -9.51 10.26 -18.73
N LYS A 345 -8.52 9.37 -18.78
CA LYS A 345 -8.17 8.60 -19.98
C LYS A 345 -9.12 7.41 -20.24
N TRP A 346 -9.80 6.88 -19.22
CA TRP A 346 -10.57 5.63 -19.28
C TRP A 346 -11.96 5.78 -19.90
#